data_AF-A0A9N7LPE2-F1
#
_entry.id   AF-A0A9N7LPE2-F1
#
_cell.length_a   1.000
_cell.length_b   1.000
_cell.length_c   1.000
_cell.angle_alpha   90.00
_cell.angle_beta   90.00
_cell.angle_gamma   90.00
#
_symmetry.space_group_name_H-M   'P 1'
#
loop_
_entity.id
_entity.type
_entity.pdbx_description
1 polymer ?
#
loop_
_entity_poly.entity_id
_entity_poly.type
_entity_poly.pdbx_seq_one_letter_code
_entity_poly.pdbx_strand_id
1 'polypeptide(L)' 'MPAAPKPFEVHESGALLHGTKAELSVGDLLVPGRRSNYGAERLSNHVYVTQTLDAAVWGAELATGEGLTSWNRSVR' A
#
# COMPACT_ATOMS: atom_id res chain seq x y z
N MET A 1 20.24 -6.21 -5.90
CA MET A 1 19.11 -5.58 -5.20
C MET A 1 18.38 -4.72 -6.21
N PRO A 2 17.04 -4.74 -6.29
CA PRO A 2 16.34 -3.77 -7.13
C PRO A 2 16.70 -2.36 -6.67
N ALA A 3 16.81 -1.43 -7.61
CA ALA A 3 17.05 -0.02 -7.29
C ALA A 3 15.90 0.52 -6.46
N ALA A 4 16.20 1.42 -5.51
CA ALA A 4 15.16 2.13 -4.76
C ALA A 4 14.25 2.91 -5.72
N PRO A 5 12.93 2.98 -5.45
CA PRO A 5 12.02 3.74 -6.30
C PRO A 5 12.38 5.22 -6.27
N LYS A 6 12.15 5.92 -7.39
CA LYS A 6 12.40 7.36 -7.48
C LYS A 6 11.21 8.13 -6.89
N PRO A 7 11.45 9.06 -5.94
CA PRO A 7 10.38 9.89 -5.40
C PRO A 7 9.65 10.69 -6.48
N PHE A 8 8.34 10.81 -6.34
CA PHE A 8 7.44 11.60 -7.19
C PHE A 8 7.34 11.15 -8.65
N GLU A 9 7.95 10.02 -9.04
CA GLU A 9 7.77 9.43 -10.36
C GLU A 9 6.47 8.62 -10.42
N VAL A 10 5.60 8.97 -11.37
CA VAL A 10 4.36 8.24 -11.63
C VAL A 10 4.73 6.88 -12.24
N HIS A 11 4.13 5.81 -11.71
CA HIS A 11 4.35 4.46 -12.21
C HIS A 11 3.91 4.34 -13.67
N GLU A 12 4.71 3.66 -14.50
CA GLU A 12 4.52 3.54 -15.96
C GLU A 12 3.14 3.03 -16.37
N SER A 13 2.50 2.21 -15.53
CA SER A 13 1.17 1.65 -15.79
C SER A 13 0.02 2.64 -15.53
N GLY A 14 0.28 3.76 -14.86
CA GLY A 14 -0.75 4.70 -14.39
C GLY A 14 -1.70 4.13 -13.31
N ALA A 15 -1.45 2.90 -12.84
CA ALA A 15 -2.31 2.21 -11.89
C ALA A 15 -2.26 2.84 -10.49
N LEU A 16 -3.32 2.61 -9.73
CA LEU A 16 -3.35 2.86 -8.30
C LEU A 16 -2.70 1.69 -7.56
N LEU A 17 -1.74 2.01 -6.71
CA LEU A 17 -0.96 1.08 -5.91
C LEU A 17 -1.36 1.25 -4.44
N HIS A 18 -1.48 0.12 -3.74
CA HIS A 18 -1.71 0.07 -2.30
C HIS A 18 -0.54 -0.64 -1.62
N GLY A 19 0.18 0.08 -0.77
CA GLY A 19 1.25 -0.49 0.06
C GLY A 19 0.69 -1.08 1.34
N THR A 20 0.95 -2.36 1.61
CA THR A 20 0.46 -3.03 2.82
C THR A 20 1.26 -4.28 3.21
N LYS A 21 1.14 -4.69 4.47
CA LYS A 21 1.55 -6.01 4.99
C LYS A 21 0.40 -7.02 5.07
N ALA A 22 -0.82 -6.61 4.75
CA ALA A 22 -1.95 -7.53 4.69
C ALA A 22 -1.71 -8.57 3.57
N GLU A 23 -2.00 -9.84 3.86
CA GLU A 23 -2.00 -10.90 2.86
C GLU A 23 -3.25 -10.75 1.98
N LEU A 24 -3.05 -10.19 0.79
CA LEU A 24 -4.09 -9.94 -0.19
C LEU A 24 -3.85 -10.76 -1.46
N SER A 25 -4.94 -11.25 -2.03
CA SER A 25 -5.02 -11.93 -3.33
C SER A 25 -5.75 -11.07 -4.35
N VAL A 26 -5.49 -11.32 -5.64
CA VAL A 26 -6.25 -10.69 -6.72
C VAL A 26 -7.72 -11.10 -6.62
N GLY A 27 -8.62 -10.13 -6.70
CA GLY A 27 -10.06 -10.33 -6.51
C GLY A 27 -10.55 -10.01 -5.09
N ASP A 28 -9.65 -9.78 -4.13
CA ASP A 28 -10.03 -9.37 -2.79
C ASP A 28 -10.61 -7.94 -2.78
N LEU A 29 -11.71 -7.75 -2.05
CA LEU A 29 -12.33 -6.45 -1.88
C LEU A 29 -11.74 -5.71 -0.68
N LEU A 30 -11.14 -4.55 -0.95
CA LEU A 30 -10.67 -3.64 0.09
C LEU A 30 -11.79 -2.70 0.55
N VAL A 31 -12.11 -2.76 1.84
CA VAL A 31 -13.10 -1.90 2.50
C VAL A 31 -12.46 -1.04 3.60
N PRO A 32 -12.96 0.19 3.83
CA PRO A 32 -12.57 1.00 4.99
C PRO A 32 -12.89 0.34 6.34
N GLY A 33 -12.45 0.96 7.43
CA GLY A 33 -12.73 0.53 8.81
C GLY A 33 -11.67 -0.40 9.40
N ARG A 34 -10.52 -0.58 8.73
CA ARG A 34 -9.36 -1.27 9.29
C ARG A 34 -8.62 -0.38 10.30
N ARG A 35 -7.86 -0.99 11.21
CA ARG A 35 -6.95 -0.24 12.12
C ARG A 35 -5.97 0.57 11.29
N SER A 36 -5.74 1.81 11.71
CA SER A 36 -4.80 2.73 11.12
C SER A 36 -3.37 2.25 11.36
N ASN A 37 -2.51 2.42 10.34
CA ASN A 37 -1.06 2.23 10.50
C ASN A 37 -0.43 3.33 11.38
N TYR A 38 -1.14 4.44 11.60
CA TYR A 38 -0.68 5.61 12.34
C TYR A 38 -1.65 5.99 13.46
N GLY A 39 -1.13 6.21 14.67
CA GLY A 39 -1.93 6.52 15.85
C GLY A 39 -2.62 5.27 16.41
N ALA A 40 -2.31 4.94 17.66
CA ALA A 40 -2.88 3.77 18.32
C ALA A 40 -4.42 3.84 18.33
N GLU A 41 -5.06 2.71 18.04
CA GLU A 41 -6.52 2.50 18.13
C GLU A 41 -7.41 3.29 17.15
N ARG A 42 -6.84 4.10 16.26
CA ARG A 42 -7.64 4.79 15.23
C ARG A 42 -8.10 3.83 14.15
N LEU A 43 -9.35 3.97 13.70
CA LEU A 43 -9.83 3.33 12.48
C LEU A 43 -9.60 4.23 11.26
N SER A 44 -9.16 3.62 10.15
CA SER A 44 -9.04 4.30 8.86
C SER A 44 -10.38 4.33 8.15
N ASN A 45 -10.91 5.54 7.95
CA ASN A 45 -12.16 5.76 7.22
C ASN A 45 -12.02 5.64 5.69
N HIS A 46 -10.79 5.48 5.20
CA HIS A 46 -10.47 5.43 3.77
C HIS A 46 -9.48 4.30 3.49
N VAL A 47 -9.51 3.80 2.25
CA VAL A 47 -8.43 2.98 1.68
C VAL A 47 -7.50 3.94 0.94
N TYR A 48 -6.23 3.96 1.34
CA TYR A 48 -5.23 4.86 0.77
C TYR A 48 -4.51 4.20 -0.40
N VAL A 49 -4.43 4.92 -1.52
CA VAL A 49 -3.80 4.47 -2.76
C VAL A 49 -2.97 5.61 -3.36
N THR A 50 -1.99 5.27 -4.20
CA THR A 50 -1.07 6.23 -4.83
C THR A 50 -0.71 5.80 -6.25
N GLN A 51 -0.30 6.74 -7.10
CA GLN A 51 0.23 6.45 -8.44
C GLN A 51 1.76 6.35 -8.47
N THR A 52 2.46 6.64 -7.37
CA THR A 52 3.92 6.56 -7.31
C THR A 52 4.37 5.28 -6.61
N LEU A 53 5.33 4.57 -7.22
CA LEU A 53 5.87 3.34 -6.62
C LEU A 53 6.55 3.63 -5.28
N ASP A 54 7.25 4.76 -5.18
CA ASP A 54 7.91 5.22 -3.97
C ASP A 54 6.94 5.33 -2.77
N ALA A 55 5.80 5.99 -2.95
CA ALA A 55 4.81 6.11 -1.87
C ALA A 55 4.14 4.77 -1.53
N ALA A 56 3.99 3.86 -2.50
CA ALA A 56 3.46 2.52 -2.25
C ALA A 56 4.45 1.67 -1.43
N VAL A 57 5.75 1.80 -1.68
CA VAL A 57 6.80 1.17 -0.86
C VAL A 57 6.73 1.69 0.57
N TRP A 58 6.67 3.01 0.77
CA TRP A 58 6.48 3.58 2.11
C TRP A 58 5.22 3.07 2.82
N GLY A 59 4.10 2.98 2.10
CA GLY A 59 2.86 2.43 2.65
C GLY A 59 3.00 0.99 3.14
N ALA A 60 3.76 0.16 2.43
CA ALA A 60 4.01 -1.23 2.80
C ALA A 60 5.00 -1.36 3.96
N GLU A 61 6.10 -0.60 3.94
CA GLU A 61 7.14 -0.66 4.98
C GLU A 61 6.62 -0.19 6.34
N LEU A 62 5.86 0.91 6.33
CA LEU A 62 5.27 1.53 7.53
C LEU A 62 3.97 0.87 7.99
N ALA A 63 3.42 -0.08 7.22
CA ALA A 63 2.21 -0.79 7.62
C ALA A 63 2.43 -1.58 8.92
N THR A 64 1.43 -1.56 9.79
CA THR A 64 1.42 -2.38 11.01
C THR A 64 1.07 -3.82 10.68
N GLY A 65 1.71 -4.78 11.36
CA GLY A 65 1.50 -6.22 11.17
C GLY A 65 2.79 -6.98 10.84
N GLU A 66 2.72 -8.30 10.93
CA GLU A 66 3.86 -9.20 10.73
C GLU A 66 3.95 -9.80 9.32
N GLY A 67 2.95 -9.53 8.45
CA GLY A 67 2.95 -10.00 7.08
C GLY A 67 4.07 -9.38 6.23
N LEU A 68 4.38 -10.01 5.10
CA LEU A 68 5.44 -9.55 4.21
C LEU A 68 5.08 -8.21 3.55
N THR A 69 6.03 -7.29 3.53
CA THR A 69 5.94 -6.01 2.81
C THR A 69 5.58 -6.25 1.33
N SER A 70 4.45 -5.72 0.87
CA SER A 70 4.01 -5.87 -0.53
C SER A 70 3.48 -4.57 -1.13
N TRP A 71 3.93 -4.24 -2.35
CA TRP A 71 3.57 -3.02 -3.08
C TRP A 71 3.31 -3.23 -4.59
N ASN A 72 3.64 -4.40 -5.14
CA ASN A 72 3.55 -4.70 -6.57
C ASN A 72 2.25 -5.45 -6.96
N ARG A 73 1.09 -5.00 -6.47
CA ARG A 73 -0.20 -5.60 -6.83
C ARG A 73 -1.18 -4.53 -7.28
N SER A 74 -1.52 -4.56 -8.57
CA SER A 74 -2.51 -3.67 -9.17
C SER A 74 -3.88 -4.00 -8.61
N VAL A 75 -4.52 -3.02 -7.97
CA VAL A 75 -5.94 -3.12 -7.58
C VAL A 75 -6.74 -2.82 -8.85
N ARG A 76 -7.13 -3.88 -9.57
CA ARG A 76 -8.18 -3.79 -10.59
C ARG A 76 -9.45 -4.43 -10.06
#